data_AF-A0A963MHE5-F1
#
_entry.id   AF-A0A963MHE5-F1
#
_cell.length_a   1.000
_cell.length_b   1.000
_cell.length_c   1.000
_cell.angle_alpha   90.00
_cell.angle_beta   90.00
_cell.angle_gamma   90.00
#
_symmetry.space_group_name_H-M   'P 1'
#
loop_
_entity.id
_entity.type
_entity.pdbx_description
1 polymer ?
#
loop_
_entity_poly.entity_id
_entity_poly.type
_entity_poly.pdbx_seq_one_letter_code
_entity_poly.pdbx_strand_id
1 'polypeptide(L)'
;MHAPRSVSTQDFADALFARMPTAWLTRALVAANVLVFCGLAWQAEALWRVSGALLADWGGNYAVQTRGGEPWRLVSALFLHGGVAHVALNMLALYQAGQLAERLFGRGVFALLYLACGVVASVASVWWRPSGLSVGASGAVFGVFGALLSYVLVCRASLPVSLYSRLRKSLFGFIAYSLLIGFALPGIDNAAHLGGLCCGLLLGAAMARPLGAPLAGPRVAAGLGLALVAAVALWSATPPATPPQGRAGDDFQRLAARVAREEVALVERYHLLLDGWRGGRIDDDQVLATLEHVLVPAWQALEARASAEGGGDWRAAALLRYLAKRRDALQALAMAIRTRDPKWADLSSALQHRADEYLQELLLLQGIAAENQNVRSQ
;
A
#
# COMPACT_ATOMS: atom_id res chain seq x y z
N MET A 1 -3.37 56.70 13.90
CA MET A 1 -2.87 55.31 14.00
C MET A 1 -3.36 54.54 12.79
N HIS A 2 -2.47 54.16 11.86
CA HIS A 2 -2.84 53.28 10.76
C HIS A 2 -3.04 51.86 11.32
N ALA A 3 -4.21 51.26 11.05
CA ALA A 3 -4.43 49.85 11.35
C ALA A 3 -3.34 49.01 10.68
N PRO A 4 -2.78 47.99 11.35
CA PRO A 4 -1.79 47.12 10.72
C PRO A 4 -2.37 46.51 9.45
N ARG A 5 -1.68 46.69 8.31
CA ARG A 5 -2.08 46.10 7.03
C ARG A 5 -2.24 44.60 7.20
N SER A 6 -3.41 44.06 6.86
CA SER A 6 -3.61 42.62 6.77
C SER A 6 -2.69 42.07 5.68
N VAL A 7 -1.96 41.00 5.99
CA VAL A 7 -1.08 40.33 5.02
C VAL A 7 -1.94 39.84 3.85
N SER A 8 -1.62 40.29 2.63
CA SER A 8 -2.36 39.85 1.44
C SER A 8 -1.92 38.45 1.01
N THR A 9 -2.72 37.79 0.16
CA THR A 9 -2.34 36.50 -0.44
C THR A 9 -1.06 36.61 -1.28
N GLN A 10 -0.85 37.76 -1.92
CA GLN A 10 0.32 38.01 -2.75
C GLN A 10 1.57 38.18 -1.90
N ASP A 11 1.49 38.95 -0.81
CA ASP A 11 2.61 39.10 0.14
C ASP A 11 3.06 37.74 0.71
N PHE A 12 2.10 36.87 1.03
CA PHE A 12 2.40 35.53 1.52
C PHE A 12 3.07 34.66 0.45
N ALA A 13 2.58 34.71 -0.79
CA ALA A 13 3.17 33.99 -1.90
C ALA A 13 4.61 34.49 -2.18
N ASP A 14 4.81 35.80 -2.25
CA ASP A 14 6.12 36.40 -2.50
C ASP A 14 7.11 36.02 -1.40
N ALA A 15 6.70 36.05 -0.13
CA ALA A 15 7.53 35.59 0.98
C ALA A 15 7.88 34.09 0.90
N LEU A 16 6.94 33.25 0.46
CA LEU A 16 7.15 31.81 0.28
C LEU A 16 8.16 31.53 -0.84
N PHE A 17 8.04 32.20 -1.97
CA PHE A 17 8.94 32.05 -3.12
C PHE A 17 10.30 32.72 -2.89
N ALA A 18 10.36 33.83 -2.16
CA ALA A 18 11.63 34.45 -1.78
C ALA A 18 12.46 33.53 -0.86
N ARG A 19 11.80 32.84 0.08
CA ARG A 19 12.46 31.89 0.98
C ARG A 19 12.97 30.64 0.25
N MET A 20 12.19 30.15 -0.72
CA MET A 20 12.51 28.92 -1.44
C MET A 20 12.07 29.05 -2.92
N PRO A 21 12.92 29.65 -3.77
CA PRO A 21 12.56 29.93 -5.16
C PRO A 21 12.23 28.64 -5.93
N THR A 22 13.03 27.60 -5.70
CA THR A 22 12.93 26.32 -6.40
C THR A 22 12.61 25.16 -5.46
N ALA A 23 11.58 24.40 -5.79
CA ALA A 23 11.26 23.11 -5.17
C ALA A 23 11.85 21.95 -5.99
N TRP A 24 13.19 21.88 -6.02
CA TRP A 24 13.90 20.84 -6.78
C TRP A 24 13.72 19.43 -6.20
N LEU A 25 13.53 19.26 -4.88
CA LEU A 25 13.48 17.93 -4.27
C LEU A 25 12.17 17.25 -4.66
N THR A 26 11.08 18.01 -4.67
CA THR A 26 9.81 17.56 -5.23
C THR A 26 9.98 17.10 -6.68
N ARG A 27 10.67 17.89 -7.51
CA ARG A 27 10.95 17.53 -8.91
C ARG A 27 11.86 16.30 -9.02
N ALA A 28 12.85 16.15 -8.15
CA ALA A 28 13.75 15.00 -8.12
C ALA A 28 13.00 13.72 -7.71
N LEU A 29 12.11 13.79 -6.71
CA LEU A 29 11.24 12.68 -6.33
C LEU A 29 10.31 12.30 -7.48
N VAL A 30 9.70 13.28 -8.15
CA VAL A 30 8.87 13.03 -9.33
C VAL A 30 9.66 12.33 -10.43
N ALA A 31 10.84 12.85 -10.76
CA ALA A 31 11.72 12.25 -11.76
C ALA A 31 12.13 10.83 -11.38
N ALA A 32 12.50 10.57 -10.12
CA ALA A 32 12.89 9.24 -9.65
C ALA A 32 11.76 8.22 -9.82
N ASN A 33 10.53 8.58 -9.45
CA ASN A 33 9.35 7.72 -9.62
C ASN A 33 9.06 7.43 -11.09
N VAL A 34 9.16 8.45 -11.96
CA VAL A 34 8.96 8.27 -13.40
C VAL A 34 10.04 7.37 -13.99
N LEU A 35 11.32 7.56 -13.62
CA LEU A 35 12.44 6.74 -14.10
C LEU A 35 12.31 5.27 -13.66
N VAL A 36 11.96 5.02 -12.40
CA VAL A 36 11.70 3.67 -11.88
C VAL A 36 10.53 3.03 -12.62
N PHE A 37 9.45 3.79 -12.87
CA PHE A 37 8.33 3.31 -13.66
C PHE A 37 8.70 3.00 -15.11
N CYS A 38 9.54 3.81 -15.76
CA CYS A 38 10.03 3.52 -17.11
C CYS A 38 10.82 2.20 -17.15
N GLY A 39 11.66 1.93 -16.15
CA GLY A 39 12.37 0.66 -16.02
C GLY A 39 11.43 -0.53 -15.83
N LEU A 40 10.44 -0.40 -14.94
CA LEU A 40 9.39 -1.40 -14.74
C LEU A 40 8.60 -1.67 -16.02
N ALA A 41 8.14 -0.62 -16.70
CA ALA A 41 7.34 -0.74 -17.90
C ALA A 41 8.12 -1.33 -19.08
N TRP A 42 9.43 -1.04 -19.16
CA TRP A 42 10.33 -1.69 -20.11
C TRP A 42 10.41 -3.19 -19.86
N GLN A 43 10.64 -3.61 -18.61
CA GLN A 43 10.72 -5.04 -18.29
C GLN A 43 9.36 -5.76 -18.37
N ALA A 44 8.27 -5.06 -18.08
CA ALA A 44 6.91 -5.58 -18.20
C ALA A 44 6.43 -5.68 -19.66
N GLU A 45 7.14 -5.03 -20.59
CA GLU A 45 6.68 -4.78 -21.97
C GLU A 45 5.27 -4.16 -22.00
N ALA A 46 4.92 -3.39 -20.96
CA ALA A 46 3.57 -2.87 -20.73
C ALA A 46 3.59 -1.52 -19.98
N LEU A 47 2.84 -0.54 -20.51
CA LEU A 47 2.69 0.80 -19.92
C LEU A 47 1.45 0.92 -19.02
N TRP A 48 0.36 0.24 -19.38
CA TRP A 48 -0.93 0.45 -18.72
C TRP A 48 -1.06 -0.37 -17.44
N ARG A 49 -0.38 -1.52 -17.39
CA ARG A 49 -0.46 -2.44 -16.27
C ARG A 49 0.82 -3.23 -16.13
N VAL A 50 1.46 -3.09 -14.98
CA VAL A 50 2.61 -3.90 -14.55
C VAL A 50 2.08 -4.99 -13.63
N SER A 51 2.56 -6.22 -13.79
CA SER A 51 2.08 -7.34 -12.98
C SER A 51 2.49 -7.22 -11.51
N GLY A 52 1.68 -7.81 -10.63
CA GLY A 52 1.98 -7.87 -9.20
C GLY A 52 3.27 -8.63 -8.90
N ALA A 53 3.55 -9.70 -9.66
CA ALA A 53 4.79 -10.47 -9.53
C ALA A 53 6.02 -9.60 -9.79
N LEU A 54 6.06 -8.90 -10.93
CA LEU A 54 7.18 -8.03 -11.27
C LEU A 54 7.34 -6.87 -10.28
N LEU A 55 6.23 -6.29 -9.83
CA LEU A 55 6.25 -5.26 -8.77
C LEU A 55 6.78 -5.81 -7.45
N ALA A 56 6.45 -7.05 -7.08
CA ALA A 56 7.00 -7.71 -5.91
C ALA A 56 8.50 -7.99 -6.09
N ASP A 57 8.94 -8.45 -7.25
CA ASP A 57 10.37 -8.70 -7.53
C ASP A 57 11.20 -7.40 -7.42
N TRP A 58 10.64 -6.28 -7.85
CA TRP A 58 11.28 -4.95 -7.76
C TRP A 58 11.24 -4.31 -6.37
N GLY A 59 10.66 -4.98 -5.37
CA GLY A 59 10.64 -4.48 -3.99
C GLY A 59 9.31 -3.89 -3.55
N GLY A 60 8.20 -4.32 -4.13
CA GLY A 60 6.87 -3.97 -3.65
C GLY A 60 6.66 -4.44 -2.21
N ASN A 61 5.85 -3.70 -1.46
CA ASN A 61 5.62 -3.98 -0.06
C ASN A 61 4.57 -5.08 0.07
N TYR A 62 5.03 -6.28 0.36
CA TYR A 62 4.20 -7.45 0.58
C TYR A 62 4.66 -8.11 1.89
N ALA A 63 3.72 -8.32 2.82
CA ALA A 63 4.08 -8.56 4.22
C ALA A 63 4.95 -9.81 4.42
N VAL A 64 4.75 -10.85 3.60
CA VAL A 64 5.54 -12.09 3.69
C VAL A 64 7.02 -11.82 3.45
N GLN A 65 7.40 -11.08 2.42
CA GLN A 65 8.79 -10.72 2.13
C GLN A 65 9.28 -9.62 3.06
N THR A 66 8.48 -8.58 3.27
CA THR A 66 8.85 -7.43 4.11
C THR A 66 9.16 -7.86 5.54
N ARG A 67 8.38 -8.81 6.11
CA ARG A 67 8.64 -9.40 7.44
C ARG A 67 9.59 -10.61 7.39
N GLY A 68 9.74 -11.24 6.23
CA GLY A 68 10.61 -12.40 6.00
C GLY A 68 12.10 -12.08 5.82
N GLY A 69 12.53 -10.85 6.11
CA GLY A 69 13.94 -10.42 6.04
C GLY A 69 14.24 -9.30 5.05
N GLU A 70 13.22 -8.74 4.38
CA GLU A 70 13.40 -7.69 3.37
C GLU A 70 12.73 -6.35 3.75
N PRO A 71 13.08 -5.75 4.92
CA PRO A 71 12.43 -4.52 5.40
C PRO A 71 12.69 -3.29 4.52
N TRP A 72 13.69 -3.35 3.62
CA TRP A 72 13.96 -2.30 2.63
C TRP A 72 12.75 -2.06 1.70
N ARG A 73 11.85 -3.04 1.57
CA ARG A 73 10.56 -2.95 0.87
C ARG A 73 9.64 -1.86 1.39
N LEU A 74 9.76 -1.51 2.66
CA LEU A 74 9.01 -0.39 3.26
C LEU A 74 9.33 0.95 2.58
N VAL A 75 10.52 1.08 1.99
CA VAL A 75 11.00 2.28 1.29
C VAL A 75 10.94 2.12 -0.22
N SER A 76 11.39 0.99 -0.80
CA SER A 76 11.39 0.82 -2.26
C SER A 76 9.99 0.88 -2.86
N ALA A 77 8.97 0.36 -2.15
CA ALA A 77 7.59 0.36 -2.61
C ALA A 77 7.04 1.76 -2.91
N LEU A 78 7.58 2.82 -2.28
CA LEU A 78 7.19 4.22 -2.54
C LEU A 78 7.47 4.64 -3.99
N PHE A 79 8.39 3.97 -4.69
CA PHE A 79 8.83 4.34 -6.03
C PHE A 79 8.21 3.48 -7.15
N LEU A 80 7.61 2.35 -6.79
CA LEU A 80 7.04 1.39 -7.75
C LEU A 80 5.60 1.77 -8.08
N HIS A 81 5.19 1.61 -9.34
CA HIS A 81 3.84 1.97 -9.79
C HIS A 81 3.30 0.92 -10.76
N GLY A 82 2.06 0.49 -10.54
CA GLY A 82 1.42 -0.56 -11.33
C GLY A 82 0.91 -0.16 -12.72
N GLY A 83 1.12 1.08 -13.18
CA GLY A 83 0.69 1.53 -14.50
C GLY A 83 0.79 3.05 -14.68
N VAL A 84 0.66 3.51 -15.93
CA VAL A 84 0.85 4.93 -16.29
C VAL A 84 -0.13 5.86 -15.59
N ALA A 85 -1.41 5.47 -15.47
CA ALA A 85 -2.41 6.27 -14.75
C ALA A 85 -2.05 6.39 -13.25
N HIS A 86 -1.55 5.29 -12.68
CA HIS A 86 -1.16 5.24 -11.27
C HIS A 86 0.02 6.18 -10.98
N VAL A 87 1.10 6.13 -11.78
CA VAL A 87 2.24 7.06 -11.61
C VAL A 87 1.86 8.50 -11.95
N ALA A 88 1.07 8.74 -13.00
CA ALA A 88 0.69 10.10 -13.40
C ALA A 88 -0.11 10.81 -12.31
N LEU A 89 -1.12 10.15 -11.73
CA LEU A 89 -1.94 10.73 -10.66
C LEU A 89 -1.13 10.97 -9.38
N ASN A 90 -0.25 10.04 -9.01
CA ASN A 90 0.64 10.22 -7.86
C ASN A 90 1.60 11.39 -8.06
N MET A 91 2.23 11.47 -9.24
CA MET A 91 3.20 12.52 -9.53
C MET A 91 2.53 13.88 -9.67
N LEU A 92 1.31 13.96 -10.20
CA LEU A 92 0.51 15.18 -10.22
C LEU A 92 0.17 15.65 -8.79
N ALA A 93 -0.22 14.74 -7.91
CA ALA A 93 -0.52 15.07 -6.52
C ALA A 93 0.76 15.48 -5.75
N LEU A 94 1.86 14.73 -5.91
CA LEU A 94 3.16 15.05 -5.32
C LEU A 94 3.71 16.37 -5.84
N TYR A 95 3.60 16.65 -7.13
CA TYR A 95 4.09 17.90 -7.70
C TYR A 95 3.33 19.12 -7.18
N GLN A 96 2.02 19.01 -6.96
CA GLN A 96 1.22 20.10 -6.41
C GLN A 96 1.46 20.31 -4.91
N ALA A 97 1.29 19.25 -4.12
CA ALA A 97 1.39 19.34 -2.65
C ALA A 97 2.85 19.44 -2.19
N GLY A 98 3.75 18.64 -2.79
CA GLY A 98 5.17 18.61 -2.46
C GLY A 98 5.84 19.96 -2.68
N GLN A 99 5.51 20.67 -3.76
CA GLN A 99 6.07 22.01 -4.00
C GLN A 99 5.69 23.02 -2.93
N LEU A 100 4.45 22.96 -2.43
CA LEU A 100 4.01 23.82 -1.35
C LEU A 100 4.69 23.41 -0.03
N ALA A 101 4.72 22.11 0.26
CA ALA A 101 5.34 21.56 1.47
C ALA A 101 6.85 21.84 1.54
N GLU A 102 7.60 21.65 0.44
CA GLU A 102 9.04 21.92 0.37
C GLU A 102 9.36 23.39 0.65
N ARG A 103 8.52 24.31 0.16
CA ARG A 103 8.69 25.75 0.41
C ARG A 103 8.31 26.15 1.83
N LEU A 104 7.24 25.56 2.37
CA LEU A 104 6.77 25.84 3.74
C LEU A 104 7.71 25.29 4.81
N PHE A 105 8.04 24.00 4.72
CA PHE A 105 8.80 23.30 5.76
C PHE A 105 10.31 23.43 5.55
N GLY A 106 10.75 23.57 4.30
CA GLY A 106 12.15 23.51 3.89
C GLY A 106 12.55 22.13 3.37
N ARG A 107 13.58 22.10 2.52
CA ARG A 107 14.02 20.90 1.76
C ARG A 107 14.29 19.68 2.63
N GLY A 108 15.15 19.81 3.65
CA GLY A 108 15.53 18.69 4.52
C GLY A 108 14.36 18.16 5.37
N VAL A 109 13.51 19.08 5.87
CA VAL A 109 12.33 18.71 6.65
C VAL A 109 11.28 18.03 5.77
N PHE A 110 11.10 18.51 4.54
CA PHE A 110 10.22 17.89 3.56
C PHE A 110 10.71 16.47 3.18
N ALA A 111 12.02 16.28 2.99
CA ALA A 111 12.59 14.95 2.74
C ALA A 111 12.26 13.97 3.88
N LEU A 112 12.51 14.39 5.13
CA LEU A 112 12.22 13.61 6.32
C LEU A 112 10.72 13.32 6.44
N LEU A 113 9.87 14.31 6.25
CA LEU A 113 8.41 14.16 6.29
C LEU A 113 7.94 13.14 5.25
N TYR A 114 8.35 13.28 4.00
CA TYR A 114 7.96 12.39 2.91
C TYR A 114 8.37 10.93 3.21
N LEU A 115 9.62 10.72 3.63
CA LEU A 115 10.14 9.38 3.92
C LEU A 115 9.49 8.78 5.17
N ALA A 116 9.35 9.55 6.26
CA ALA A 116 8.72 9.08 7.49
C ALA A 116 7.25 8.68 7.25
N CYS A 117 6.48 9.53 6.56
CA CYS A 117 5.10 9.21 6.22
C CYS A 117 5.00 7.98 5.30
N GLY A 118 5.91 7.84 4.34
CA GLY A 118 5.95 6.67 3.46
C GLY A 118 6.26 5.37 4.21
N VAL A 119 7.21 5.37 5.14
CA VAL A 119 7.52 4.20 5.96
C VAL A 119 6.34 3.86 6.88
N VAL A 120 5.75 4.84 7.57
CA VAL A 120 4.57 4.60 8.42
C VAL A 120 3.38 4.09 7.61
N ALA A 121 3.18 4.60 6.39
CA ALA A 121 2.18 4.09 5.46
C ALA A 121 2.43 2.63 5.08
N SER A 122 3.67 2.28 4.71
CA SER A 122 4.06 0.90 4.39
C SER A 122 3.87 -0.05 5.57
N VAL A 123 4.18 0.39 6.79
CA VAL A 123 3.94 -0.39 8.02
C VAL A 123 2.45 -0.58 8.28
N ALA A 124 1.64 0.48 8.14
CA ALA A 124 0.19 0.39 8.29
C ALA A 124 -0.44 -0.54 7.25
N SER A 125 0.08 -0.53 6.02
CA SER A 125 -0.28 -1.47 4.96
C SER A 125 0.02 -2.93 5.35
N VAL A 126 1.24 -3.21 5.82
CA VAL A 126 1.63 -4.55 6.30
C VAL A 126 0.74 -5.04 7.43
N TRP A 127 0.37 -4.16 8.35
CA TRP A 127 -0.46 -4.49 9.51
C TRP A 127 -1.92 -4.78 9.13
N TRP A 128 -2.55 -3.94 8.30
CA TRP A 128 -3.98 -4.07 7.97
C TRP A 128 -4.22 -5.00 6.77
N ARG A 129 -3.35 -4.99 5.76
CA ARG A 129 -3.51 -5.77 4.53
C ARG A 129 -2.30 -6.67 4.25
N PRO A 130 -2.01 -7.65 5.11
CA PRO A 130 -0.81 -8.50 4.96
C PRO A 130 -0.79 -9.33 3.68
N SER A 131 -1.95 -9.65 3.09
CA SER A 131 -2.06 -10.37 1.81
C SER A 131 -1.96 -9.46 0.57
N GLY A 132 -2.03 -8.14 0.75
CA GLY A 132 -2.04 -7.18 -0.35
C GLY A 132 -0.63 -6.73 -0.72
N LEU A 133 -0.32 -6.73 -2.01
CA LEU A 133 0.84 -6.01 -2.54
C LEU A 133 0.55 -4.51 -2.54
N SER A 134 1.40 -3.74 -1.87
CA SER A 134 1.33 -2.29 -1.83
C SER A 134 2.50 -1.66 -2.59
N VAL A 135 2.18 -0.76 -3.51
CA VAL A 135 3.13 0.02 -4.29
C VAL A 135 2.60 1.44 -4.51
N GLY A 136 3.51 2.39 -4.65
CA GLY A 136 3.21 3.75 -5.05
C GLY A 136 3.55 4.77 -3.98
N ALA A 137 3.82 5.99 -4.43
CA ALA A 137 4.14 7.12 -3.55
C ALA A 137 2.95 7.59 -2.69
N SER A 138 1.75 7.06 -2.93
CA SER A 138 0.50 7.64 -2.44
C SER A 138 0.42 7.73 -0.92
N GLY A 139 0.94 6.75 -0.17
CA GLY A 139 1.00 6.83 1.29
C GLY A 139 1.83 8.03 1.79
N ALA A 140 3.02 8.25 1.20
CA ALA A 140 3.84 9.43 1.50
C ALA A 140 3.14 10.72 1.07
N VAL A 141 2.50 10.73 -0.11
CA VAL A 141 1.72 11.88 -0.61
C VAL A 141 0.58 12.23 0.35
N PHE A 142 -0.20 11.25 0.83
CA PHE A 142 -1.23 11.46 1.85
C PHE A 142 -0.66 12.07 3.14
N GLY A 143 0.57 11.67 3.53
CA GLY A 143 1.29 12.32 4.61
C GLY A 143 1.64 13.79 4.32
N VAL A 144 2.07 14.11 3.10
CA VAL A 144 2.29 15.51 2.69
C VAL A 144 1.00 16.33 2.77
N PHE A 145 -0.13 15.79 2.27
CA PHE A 145 -1.44 16.43 2.38
C PHE A 145 -1.89 16.60 3.84
N GLY A 146 -1.68 15.59 4.68
CA GLY A 146 -1.94 15.66 6.13
C GLY A 146 -1.11 16.74 6.81
N ALA A 147 0.17 16.84 6.48
CA ALA A 147 1.05 17.85 7.05
C ALA A 147 0.67 19.27 6.64
N LEU A 148 0.30 19.47 5.36
CA LEU A 148 -0.23 20.74 4.87
C LEU A 148 -1.54 21.12 5.54
N LEU A 149 -2.46 20.15 5.71
CA LEU A 149 -3.73 20.39 6.40
C LEU A 149 -3.47 20.82 7.86
N SER A 150 -2.59 20.10 8.55
CA SER A 150 -2.20 20.41 9.92
C SER A 150 -1.56 21.80 10.04
N TYR A 151 -0.65 22.16 9.12
CA TYR A 151 -0.07 23.49 9.04
C TYR A 151 -1.13 24.58 8.88
N VAL A 152 -2.09 24.39 7.96
CA VAL A 152 -3.16 25.36 7.70
C VAL A 152 -4.05 25.55 8.93
N LEU A 153 -4.31 24.49 9.69
CA LEU A 153 -5.12 24.54 10.91
C LEU A 153 -4.37 25.19 12.08
N VAL A 154 -3.11 24.82 12.31
CA VAL A 154 -2.30 25.34 13.42
C VAL A 154 -1.86 26.79 13.18
N CYS A 155 -1.44 27.12 11.96
CA CYS A 155 -0.96 28.45 11.60
C CYS A 155 -2.05 29.35 11.01
N ARG A 156 -3.34 29.08 11.32
CA ARG A 156 -4.48 29.83 10.77
C ARG A 156 -4.35 31.36 10.88
N ALA A 157 -3.76 31.84 11.98
CA ALA A 157 -3.63 33.27 12.27
C ALA A 157 -2.51 33.94 11.45
N SER A 158 -1.59 33.14 10.91
CA SER A 158 -0.48 33.60 10.08
C SER A 158 -0.80 33.53 8.57
N LEU A 159 -2.02 33.12 8.22
CA LEU A 159 -2.46 32.96 6.83
C LEU A 159 -3.53 34.02 6.48
N PRO A 160 -3.49 34.59 5.26
CA PRO A 160 -4.60 35.37 4.74
C PRO A 160 -5.90 34.55 4.74
N VAL A 161 -7.02 35.15 5.18
CA VAL A 161 -8.31 34.46 5.38
C VAL A 161 -8.78 33.72 4.12
N SER A 162 -8.65 34.36 2.95
CA SER A 162 -9.02 33.79 1.66
C SER A 162 -8.16 32.56 1.30
N LEU A 163 -6.84 32.65 1.52
CA LEU A 163 -5.91 31.55 1.29
C LEU A 163 -6.17 30.38 2.24
N TYR A 164 -6.37 30.65 3.53
CA TYR A 164 -6.73 29.65 4.53
C TYR A 164 -7.99 28.88 4.11
N SER A 165 -9.06 29.58 3.74
CA SER A 165 -10.33 28.96 3.34
C SER A 165 -10.15 28.10 2.09
N ARG A 166 -9.41 28.59 1.08
CA ARG A 166 -9.16 27.85 -0.17
C ARG A 166 -8.32 26.59 0.08
N LEU A 167 -7.19 26.71 0.77
CA LEU A 167 -6.30 25.58 1.04
C LEU A 167 -6.99 24.54 1.91
N ARG A 168 -7.66 24.94 2.99
CA ARG A 168 -8.37 24.00 3.86
C ARG A 168 -9.42 23.19 3.09
N LYS A 169 -10.26 23.86 2.28
CA LYS A 169 -11.28 23.19 1.46
C LYS A 169 -10.66 22.25 0.43
N SER A 170 -9.62 22.69 -0.27
CA SER A 170 -8.94 21.87 -1.30
C SER A 170 -8.24 20.66 -0.72
N LEU A 171 -7.50 20.82 0.39
CA LEU A 171 -6.78 19.73 1.05
C LEU A 171 -7.75 18.72 1.62
N PHE A 172 -8.77 19.18 2.36
CA PHE A 172 -9.80 18.30 2.91
C PHE A 172 -10.59 17.59 1.81
N GLY A 173 -11.00 18.32 0.76
CA GLY A 173 -11.72 17.77 -0.37
C GLY A 173 -10.93 16.69 -1.10
N PHE A 174 -9.64 16.92 -1.36
CA PHE A 174 -8.76 15.92 -1.96
C PHE A 174 -8.63 14.67 -1.09
N ILE A 175 -8.36 14.83 0.21
CA ILE A 175 -8.21 13.72 1.16
C ILE A 175 -9.50 12.89 1.21
N ALA A 176 -10.64 13.55 1.41
CA ALA A 176 -11.93 12.88 1.52
C ALA A 176 -12.30 12.15 0.23
N TYR A 177 -12.18 12.82 -0.92
CA TYR A 177 -12.46 12.22 -2.23
C TYR A 177 -11.58 11.01 -2.50
N SER A 178 -10.27 11.13 -2.26
CA SER A 178 -9.31 10.05 -2.53
C SER A 178 -9.54 8.83 -1.63
N LEU A 179 -9.85 9.02 -0.35
CA LEU A 179 -10.18 7.92 0.56
C LEU A 179 -11.50 7.24 0.17
N LEU A 180 -12.54 8.03 -0.17
CA LEU A 180 -13.83 7.49 -0.61
C LEU A 180 -13.67 6.63 -1.86
N ILE A 181 -12.93 7.11 -2.86
CA ILE A 181 -12.60 6.31 -4.05
C ILE A 181 -11.77 5.09 -3.68
N GLY A 182 -10.80 5.23 -2.77
CA GLY A 182 -9.99 4.12 -2.31
C GLY A 182 -10.78 2.99 -1.65
N PHE A 183 -11.89 3.32 -0.97
CA PHE A 183 -12.79 2.31 -0.40
C PHE A 183 -13.73 1.72 -1.45
N ALA A 184 -14.01 2.45 -2.53
CA ALA A 184 -14.90 2.00 -3.60
C ALA A 184 -14.19 1.16 -4.67
N LEU A 185 -12.89 1.36 -4.90
CA LEU A 185 -12.12 0.68 -5.95
C LEU A 185 -11.14 -0.35 -5.38
N PRO A 186 -11.20 -1.62 -5.79
CA PRO A 186 -10.24 -2.63 -5.39
C PRO A 186 -8.84 -2.31 -5.93
N GLY A 187 -7.80 -2.67 -5.18
CA GLY A 187 -6.40 -2.42 -5.52
C GLY A 187 -5.83 -1.11 -4.95
N ILE A 188 -6.66 -0.22 -4.39
CA ILE A 188 -6.17 0.97 -3.68
C ILE A 188 -5.86 0.62 -2.22
N ASP A 189 -4.72 1.09 -1.72
CA ASP A 189 -4.26 0.83 -0.35
C ASP A 189 -4.62 1.94 0.63
N ASN A 190 -5.86 1.86 1.14
CA ASN A 190 -6.33 2.80 2.15
C ASN A 190 -5.64 2.66 3.51
N ALA A 191 -5.06 1.51 3.83
CA ALA A 191 -4.27 1.37 5.04
C ALA A 191 -2.99 2.21 4.96
N ALA A 192 -2.31 2.17 3.80
CA ALA A 192 -1.20 3.07 3.51
C ALA A 192 -1.63 4.55 3.52
N HIS A 193 -2.77 4.89 2.90
CA HIS A 193 -3.25 6.28 2.88
C HIS A 193 -3.56 6.82 4.27
N LEU A 194 -4.25 6.04 5.10
CA LEU A 194 -4.58 6.43 6.48
C LEU A 194 -3.32 6.51 7.35
N GLY A 195 -2.42 5.53 7.26
CA GLY A 195 -1.16 5.55 7.99
C GLY A 195 -0.31 6.77 7.65
N GLY A 196 -0.17 7.05 6.36
CA GLY A 196 0.51 8.25 5.85
C GLY A 196 -0.16 9.54 6.33
N LEU A 197 -1.48 9.66 6.18
CA LEU A 197 -2.26 10.83 6.60
C LEU A 197 -2.11 11.12 8.10
N CYS A 198 -2.26 10.10 8.96
CA CYS A 198 -2.11 10.25 10.41
C CYS A 198 -0.70 10.69 10.79
N CYS A 199 0.33 10.07 10.19
CA CYS A 199 1.72 10.49 10.38
C CYS A 199 1.93 11.95 9.93
N GLY A 200 1.40 12.31 8.78
CA GLY A 200 1.46 13.66 8.23
C GLY A 200 0.80 14.70 9.12
N LEU A 201 -0.40 14.42 9.63
CA LEU A 201 -1.12 15.32 10.54
C LEU A 201 -0.30 15.58 11.82
N LEU A 202 0.28 14.52 12.39
CA LEU A 202 1.13 14.57 13.58
C LEU A 202 2.42 15.36 13.34
N LEU A 203 3.20 14.99 12.31
CA LEU A 203 4.47 15.65 12.00
C LEU A 203 4.26 17.09 11.52
N GLY A 204 3.22 17.32 10.72
CA GLY A 204 2.81 18.66 10.30
C GLY A 204 2.49 19.56 11.49
N ALA A 205 1.77 19.06 12.50
CA ALA A 205 1.47 19.82 13.71
C ALA A 205 2.75 20.15 14.49
N ALA A 206 3.64 19.16 14.63
CA ALA A 206 4.93 19.31 15.31
C ALA A 206 5.87 20.32 14.62
N MET A 207 5.79 20.41 13.28
CA MET A 207 6.64 21.28 12.44
C MET A 207 5.98 22.64 12.12
N ALA A 208 4.68 22.80 12.37
CA ALA A 208 3.90 23.98 12.04
C ALA A 208 4.43 25.21 12.78
N ARG A 209 4.67 26.27 12.02
CA ARG A 209 5.16 27.56 12.50
C ARG A 209 4.85 28.66 11.50
N PRO A 210 4.71 29.93 11.94
CA PRO A 210 4.62 31.05 11.01
C PRO A 210 5.80 31.07 10.03
N LEU A 211 5.55 31.54 8.80
CA LEU A 211 6.59 31.63 7.78
C LEU A 211 7.77 32.49 8.29
N GLY A 212 8.98 31.98 8.19
CA GLY A 212 10.19 32.66 8.68
C GLY A 212 10.59 32.31 10.12
N ALA A 213 9.68 31.77 10.94
CA ALA A 213 10.02 31.36 12.30
C ALA A 213 10.96 30.13 12.32
N PRO A 214 11.85 30.01 13.33
CA PRO A 214 12.71 28.85 13.48
C PRO A 214 11.91 27.59 13.82
N LEU A 215 12.42 26.43 13.40
CA LEU A 215 11.87 25.13 13.79
C LEU A 215 12.06 24.90 15.28
N ALA A 216 11.00 24.46 15.95
CA ALA A 216 11.09 24.00 17.33
C ALA A 216 11.62 22.55 17.34
N GLY A 217 12.95 22.38 17.32
CA GLY A 217 13.63 21.08 17.31
C GLY A 217 13.02 20.03 18.26
N PRO A 218 12.76 20.37 19.55
CA PRO A 218 12.13 19.44 20.48
C PRO A 218 10.74 18.94 20.06
N ARG A 219 9.91 19.81 19.46
CA ARG A 219 8.57 19.40 18.98
C ARG A 219 8.67 18.44 17.81
N VAL A 220 9.59 18.72 16.88
CA VAL A 220 9.86 17.85 15.73
C VAL A 220 10.35 16.48 16.21
N ALA A 221 11.30 16.45 17.14
CA ALA A 221 11.81 15.21 17.72
C ALA A 221 10.70 14.41 18.42
N ALA A 222 9.83 15.07 19.21
CA ALA A 222 8.69 14.42 19.84
C ALA A 222 7.69 13.86 18.82
N GLY A 223 7.38 14.60 17.76
CA GLY A 223 6.52 14.14 16.67
C GLY A 223 7.08 12.91 15.96
N LEU A 224 8.38 12.92 15.66
CA LEU A 224 9.09 11.77 15.08
C LEU A 224 9.09 10.57 16.03
N GLY A 225 9.35 10.80 17.31
CA GLY A 225 9.32 9.76 18.34
C GLY A 225 7.94 9.11 18.44
N LEU A 226 6.87 9.90 18.45
CA LEU A 226 5.50 9.39 18.46
C LEU A 226 5.16 8.61 17.18
N ALA A 227 5.55 9.11 16.01
CA ALA A 227 5.36 8.39 14.75
C ALA A 227 6.13 7.06 14.73
N LEU A 228 7.36 7.05 15.25
CA LEU A 228 8.17 5.84 15.38
C LEU A 228 7.54 4.84 16.35
N VAL A 229 7.09 5.29 17.53
CA VAL A 229 6.41 4.43 18.50
C VAL A 229 5.15 3.82 17.90
N ALA A 230 4.34 4.60 17.19
CA ALA A 230 3.16 4.10 16.50
C ALA A 230 3.53 3.07 15.41
N ALA A 231 4.57 3.33 14.61
CA ALA A 231 5.06 2.40 13.60
C ALA A 231 5.55 1.09 14.23
N VAL A 232 6.33 1.16 15.32
CA VAL A 232 6.82 -0.01 16.05
C VAL A 232 5.65 -0.78 16.67
N ALA A 233 4.65 -0.09 17.24
CA ALA A 233 3.46 -0.74 17.78
C ALA A 233 2.68 -1.51 16.70
N LEU A 234 2.43 -0.89 15.54
CA LEU A 234 1.79 -1.55 14.39
C LEU A 234 2.64 -2.72 13.87
N TRP A 235 3.95 -2.53 13.76
CA TRP A 235 4.89 -3.56 13.31
C TRP A 235 4.92 -4.77 14.24
N SER A 236 4.86 -4.55 15.55
CA SER A 236 4.83 -5.59 16.58
C SER A 236 3.46 -6.25 16.70
N ALA A 237 2.37 -5.50 16.48
CA ALA A 237 1.00 -6.03 16.48
C ALA A 237 0.69 -6.85 15.21
N THR A 238 1.51 -6.74 14.18
CA THR A 238 1.46 -7.67 13.05
C THR A 238 2.14 -8.96 13.49
N PRO A 239 1.51 -10.14 13.43
CA PRO A 239 2.17 -11.39 13.78
C PRO A 239 3.50 -11.49 13.01
N PRO A 240 4.65 -11.75 13.65
CA PRO A 240 5.84 -12.11 12.89
C PRO A 240 5.48 -13.32 12.02
N ALA A 241 5.95 -13.33 10.77
CA ALA A 241 6.01 -14.57 10.02
C ALA A 241 7.11 -15.40 10.67
N THR A 242 6.84 -15.98 11.85
CA THR A 242 7.81 -16.80 12.56
C THR A 242 7.97 -18.10 11.80
N PRO A 243 9.18 -18.42 11.31
CA PRO A 243 9.49 -19.78 10.92
C PRO A 243 9.20 -20.71 12.09
N PRO A 244 8.45 -21.81 11.90
CA PRO A 244 8.43 -22.85 12.91
C PRO A 244 9.86 -23.41 13.00
N GLN A 245 10.45 -23.44 14.19
CA GLN A 245 11.78 -24.01 14.39
C GLN A 245 11.70 -25.55 14.47
N GLY A 246 12.53 -26.24 13.68
CA GLY A 246 12.61 -27.70 13.58
C GLY A 246 12.39 -28.21 12.15
N ARG A 247 12.84 -29.44 11.82
CA ARG A 247 12.74 -30.04 10.46
C ARG A 247 11.34 -29.87 9.83
N ALA A 248 10.27 -30.12 10.59
CA ALA A 248 8.89 -29.98 10.12
C ALA A 248 8.49 -28.52 9.81
N GLY A 249 9.07 -27.55 10.52
CA GLY A 249 8.85 -26.13 10.27
C GLY A 249 9.58 -25.64 9.03
N ASP A 250 10.83 -26.08 8.84
CA ASP A 250 11.60 -25.84 7.62
C ASP A 250 10.90 -26.46 6.40
N ASP A 251 10.31 -27.65 6.55
CA ASP A 251 9.53 -28.33 5.51
C ASP A 251 8.27 -27.53 5.14
N PHE A 252 7.48 -27.11 6.14
CA PHE A 252 6.29 -26.29 5.89
C PHE A 252 6.65 -24.92 5.27
N GLN A 253 7.74 -24.28 5.70
CA GLN A 253 8.18 -23.02 5.08
C GLN A 253 8.60 -23.17 3.64
N ARG A 254 9.36 -24.24 3.32
CA ARG A 254 9.72 -24.56 1.94
C ARG A 254 8.47 -24.80 1.09
N LEU A 255 7.48 -25.51 1.66
CA LEU A 255 6.19 -25.74 1.03
C LEU A 255 5.44 -24.42 0.81
N ALA A 256 5.24 -23.62 1.85
CA ALA A 256 4.51 -22.35 1.79
C ALA A 256 5.17 -21.35 0.83
N ALA A 257 6.50 -21.24 0.83
CA ALA A 257 7.22 -20.36 -0.09
C ALA A 257 7.10 -20.83 -1.55
N ARG A 258 7.06 -22.14 -1.80
CA ARG A 258 6.84 -22.69 -3.14
C ARG A 258 5.40 -22.47 -3.60
N VAL A 259 4.43 -22.74 -2.73
CA VAL A 259 3.02 -22.50 -2.97
C VAL A 259 2.76 -21.03 -3.28
N ALA A 260 3.32 -20.11 -2.49
CA ALA A 260 3.18 -18.67 -2.72
C ALA A 260 3.70 -18.22 -4.09
N ARG A 261 4.85 -18.75 -4.55
CA ARG A 261 5.39 -18.43 -5.87
C ARG A 261 4.48 -18.91 -7.01
N GLU A 262 3.99 -20.14 -6.92
CA GLU A 262 3.10 -20.71 -7.94
C GLU A 262 1.73 -20.02 -7.92
N GLU A 263 1.20 -19.73 -6.72
CA GLU A 263 -0.04 -19.00 -6.53
C GLU A 263 0.01 -17.62 -7.16
N VAL A 264 1.08 -16.83 -6.94
CA VAL A 264 1.21 -15.48 -7.51
C VAL A 264 1.05 -15.53 -9.03
N ALA A 265 1.67 -16.52 -9.69
CA ALA A 265 1.54 -16.72 -11.13
C ALA A 265 0.11 -17.12 -11.55
N LEU A 266 -0.57 -17.96 -10.77
CA LEU A 266 -1.96 -18.37 -11.07
C LEU A 266 -2.97 -17.24 -10.86
N VAL A 267 -2.82 -16.46 -9.79
CA VAL A 267 -3.64 -15.28 -9.49
C VAL A 267 -3.42 -14.22 -10.57
N GLU A 268 -2.18 -14.00 -11.00
CA GLU A 268 -1.86 -13.10 -12.10
C GLU A 268 -2.57 -13.53 -13.39
N ARG A 269 -2.46 -14.81 -13.74
CA ARG A 269 -3.09 -15.36 -14.95
C ARG A 269 -4.62 -15.27 -14.89
N TYR A 270 -5.21 -15.48 -13.72
CA TYR A 270 -6.64 -15.26 -13.48
C TYR A 270 -7.04 -13.80 -13.69
N HIS A 271 -6.27 -12.84 -13.15
CA HIS A 271 -6.57 -11.43 -13.35
C HIS A 271 -6.48 -11.03 -14.82
N LEU A 272 -5.41 -11.42 -15.52
CA LEU A 272 -5.25 -11.16 -16.96
C LEU A 272 -6.43 -11.71 -17.77
N LEU A 273 -6.93 -12.90 -17.41
CA LEU A 273 -8.12 -13.48 -18.01
C LEU A 273 -9.36 -12.59 -17.81
N LEU A 274 -9.64 -12.18 -16.57
CA LEU A 274 -10.78 -11.31 -16.27
C LEU A 274 -10.68 -9.94 -16.95
N ASP A 275 -9.48 -9.38 -17.06
CA ASP A 275 -9.27 -8.09 -17.72
C ASP A 275 -9.48 -8.20 -19.23
N GLY A 276 -9.02 -9.30 -19.84
CA GLY A 276 -9.30 -9.61 -21.23
C GLY A 276 -10.81 -9.71 -21.47
N TRP A 277 -11.50 -10.45 -20.61
CA TRP A 277 -12.93 -10.70 -20.72
C TRP A 277 -13.76 -9.42 -20.54
N ARG A 278 -13.53 -8.67 -19.45
CA ARG A 278 -14.21 -7.38 -19.20
C ARG A 278 -13.88 -6.32 -20.24
N GLY A 279 -12.70 -6.41 -20.83
CA GLY A 279 -12.25 -5.54 -21.91
C GLY A 279 -12.76 -5.95 -23.30
N GLY A 280 -13.54 -7.03 -23.42
CA GLY A 280 -14.04 -7.55 -24.70
C GLY A 280 -12.96 -8.07 -25.64
N ARG A 281 -11.74 -8.34 -25.14
CA ARG A 281 -10.61 -8.86 -25.94
C ARG A 281 -10.65 -10.38 -26.13
N ILE A 282 -11.35 -11.07 -25.25
CA ILE A 282 -11.57 -12.52 -25.30
C ILE A 282 -13.04 -12.81 -24.99
N ASP A 283 -13.57 -13.86 -25.61
CA ASP A 283 -14.97 -14.26 -25.48
C ASP A 283 -15.20 -15.24 -24.32
N ASP A 284 -16.48 -15.56 -24.04
CA ASP A 284 -16.89 -16.46 -22.96
C ASP A 284 -16.26 -17.85 -23.11
N ASP A 285 -16.11 -18.36 -24.34
CA ASP A 285 -15.56 -19.69 -24.62
C ASP A 285 -14.06 -19.76 -24.31
N GLN A 286 -13.30 -18.72 -24.69
CA GLN A 286 -11.88 -18.60 -24.35
C GLN A 286 -11.66 -18.48 -22.84
N VAL A 287 -12.55 -17.79 -22.14
CA VAL A 287 -12.52 -17.67 -20.68
C VAL A 287 -12.81 -19.01 -20.01
N LEU A 288 -13.88 -19.69 -20.43
CA LEU A 288 -14.23 -21.03 -19.96
C LEU A 288 -13.09 -22.02 -20.19
N ALA A 289 -12.52 -22.06 -21.40
CA ALA A 289 -11.40 -22.93 -21.72
C ALA A 289 -10.19 -22.66 -20.81
N THR A 290 -9.87 -21.40 -20.55
CA THR A 290 -8.75 -21.05 -19.66
C THR A 290 -9.05 -21.38 -18.19
N LEU A 291 -10.27 -21.14 -17.71
CA LEU A 291 -10.66 -21.51 -16.35
C LEU A 291 -10.60 -23.03 -16.16
N GLU A 292 -11.20 -23.80 -17.06
CA GLU A 292 -11.42 -25.24 -16.87
C GLU A 292 -10.21 -26.10 -17.26
N HIS A 293 -9.42 -25.70 -18.26
CA HIS A 293 -8.31 -26.51 -18.75
C HIS A 293 -6.94 -26.01 -18.28
N VAL A 294 -6.85 -24.79 -17.73
CA VAL A 294 -5.58 -24.21 -17.31
C VAL A 294 -5.57 -23.86 -15.83
N LEU A 295 -6.48 -22.97 -15.39
CA LEU A 295 -6.43 -22.44 -14.03
C LEU A 295 -6.89 -23.49 -13.01
N VAL A 296 -8.10 -24.04 -13.15
CA VAL A 296 -8.63 -25.05 -12.21
C VAL A 296 -7.69 -26.25 -12.08
N PRO A 297 -7.18 -26.87 -13.16
CA PRO A 297 -6.23 -27.97 -13.06
C PRO A 297 -4.91 -27.58 -12.40
N ALA A 298 -4.41 -26.36 -12.63
CA ALA A 298 -3.19 -25.89 -11.99
C ALA A 298 -3.38 -25.67 -10.47
N TRP A 299 -4.52 -25.12 -10.06
CA TRP A 299 -4.88 -25.03 -8.64
C TRP A 299 -5.06 -26.41 -7.99
N GLN A 300 -5.66 -27.38 -8.70
CA GLN A 300 -5.75 -28.77 -8.24
C GLN A 300 -4.38 -29.42 -8.09
N ALA A 301 -3.46 -29.20 -9.04
CA ALA A 301 -2.10 -29.71 -8.96
C ALA A 301 -1.33 -29.10 -7.77
N LEU A 302 -1.53 -27.79 -7.54
CA LEU A 302 -0.94 -27.08 -6.41
C LEU A 302 -1.46 -27.63 -5.07
N GLU A 303 -2.77 -27.86 -4.97
CA GLU A 303 -3.42 -28.47 -3.80
C GLU A 303 -2.93 -29.91 -3.57
N ALA A 304 -2.88 -30.75 -4.61
CA ALA A 304 -2.41 -32.13 -4.51
C ALA A 304 -0.95 -32.20 -4.03
N ARG A 305 -0.10 -31.30 -4.53
CA ARG A 305 1.30 -31.20 -4.11
C ARG A 305 1.41 -30.72 -2.66
N ALA A 306 0.66 -29.69 -2.28
CA ALA A 306 0.60 -29.23 -0.90
C ALA A 306 0.10 -30.31 0.06
N SER A 307 -0.79 -31.19 -0.40
CA SER A 307 -1.25 -32.33 0.39
C SER A 307 -0.20 -33.42 0.52
N ALA A 308 0.57 -33.69 -0.53
CA ALA A 308 1.63 -34.69 -0.50
C ALA A 308 2.83 -34.27 0.35
N GLU A 309 3.23 -32.99 0.24
CA GLU A 309 4.38 -32.42 0.95
C GLU A 309 4.03 -31.96 2.38
N GLY A 310 2.74 -31.75 2.67
CA GLY A 310 2.27 -31.14 3.92
C GLY A 310 2.38 -31.99 5.18
N GLY A 311 2.44 -33.33 5.05
CA GLY A 311 2.45 -34.25 6.19
C GLY A 311 1.27 -34.06 7.15
N GLY A 312 1.35 -34.62 8.36
CA GLY A 312 0.34 -34.44 9.41
C GLY A 312 0.34 -33.06 10.09
N ASP A 313 0.97 -32.03 9.50
CA ASP A 313 1.02 -30.68 10.07
C ASP A 313 -0.33 -29.97 9.86
N TRP A 314 -0.90 -29.46 10.96
CA TRP A 314 -2.15 -28.70 10.94
C TRP A 314 -2.05 -27.43 10.06
N ARG A 315 -0.84 -26.86 9.89
CA ARG A 315 -0.59 -25.71 9.01
C ARG A 315 -0.80 -26.06 7.54
N ALA A 316 -0.35 -27.24 7.13
CA ALA A 316 -0.59 -27.74 5.79
C ALA A 316 -2.09 -28.00 5.56
N ALA A 317 -2.79 -28.55 6.56
CA ALA A 317 -4.24 -28.71 6.49
C ALA A 317 -4.99 -27.37 6.34
N ALA A 318 -4.52 -26.30 7.00
CA ALA A 318 -5.09 -24.97 6.85
C ALA A 318 -4.76 -24.33 5.48
N LEU A 319 -3.53 -24.50 4.98
CA LEU A 319 -3.15 -24.08 3.62
C LEU A 319 -3.99 -24.79 2.56
N LEU A 320 -4.30 -26.07 2.74
CA LEU A 320 -5.17 -26.82 1.84
C LEU A 320 -6.61 -26.28 1.82
N ARG A 321 -7.17 -25.87 2.97
CA ARG A 321 -8.49 -25.21 3.01
C ARG A 321 -8.49 -23.92 2.19
N TYR A 322 -7.42 -23.15 2.29
CA TYR A 322 -7.24 -21.94 1.49
C TYR A 322 -7.20 -22.23 -0.02
N LEU A 323 -6.31 -23.13 -0.45
CA LEU A 323 -6.14 -23.51 -1.86
C LEU A 323 -7.45 -24.09 -2.46
N ALA A 324 -8.14 -24.93 -1.70
CA ALA A 324 -9.42 -25.50 -2.11
C ALA A 324 -10.47 -24.42 -2.35
N LYS A 325 -10.55 -23.38 -1.50
CA LYS A 325 -11.52 -22.29 -1.69
C LYS A 325 -11.21 -21.42 -2.91
N ARG A 326 -9.93 -21.18 -3.20
CA ARG A 326 -9.51 -20.51 -4.44
C ARG A 326 -9.93 -21.31 -5.67
N ARG A 327 -9.68 -22.62 -5.68
CA ARG A 327 -10.12 -23.53 -6.75
C ARG A 327 -11.64 -23.53 -6.91
N ASP A 328 -12.39 -23.72 -5.82
CA ASP A 328 -13.85 -23.76 -5.81
C ASP A 328 -14.43 -22.45 -6.37
N ALA A 329 -13.82 -21.30 -6.04
CA ALA A 329 -14.25 -20.00 -6.55
C ALA A 329 -14.10 -19.88 -8.08
N LEU A 330 -13.04 -20.45 -8.65
CA LEU A 330 -12.84 -20.48 -10.11
C LEU A 330 -13.85 -21.39 -10.81
N GLN A 331 -14.17 -22.54 -10.21
CA GLN A 331 -15.21 -23.44 -10.71
C GLN A 331 -16.60 -22.77 -10.66
N ALA A 332 -16.90 -22.05 -9.58
CA ALA A 332 -18.13 -21.27 -9.47
C ALA A 332 -18.18 -20.16 -10.53
N LEU A 333 -17.06 -19.47 -10.81
CA LEU A 333 -17.01 -18.48 -11.89
C LEU A 333 -17.25 -19.11 -13.26
N ALA A 334 -16.62 -20.25 -13.56
CA ALA A 334 -16.86 -20.97 -14.82
C ALA A 334 -18.34 -21.35 -14.97
N MET A 335 -18.97 -21.79 -13.88
CA MET A 335 -20.40 -22.10 -13.86
C MET A 335 -21.27 -20.85 -14.09
N ALA A 336 -20.89 -19.71 -13.51
CA ALA A 336 -21.58 -18.44 -13.73
C ALA A 336 -21.57 -18.03 -15.20
N ILE A 337 -20.43 -18.18 -15.89
CA ILE A 337 -20.30 -17.87 -17.32
C ILE A 337 -21.13 -18.85 -18.16
N ARG A 338 -21.01 -20.15 -17.89
CA ARG A 338 -21.74 -21.20 -18.61
C ARG A 338 -23.26 -21.08 -18.50
N THR A 339 -23.76 -20.82 -17.30
CA THR A 339 -25.20 -20.85 -17.00
C THR A 339 -25.86 -19.48 -17.09
N ARG A 340 -25.07 -18.40 -17.03
CA ARG A 340 -25.53 -17.02 -16.86
C ARG A 340 -26.42 -16.80 -15.62
N ASP A 341 -26.35 -17.70 -14.63
CA ASP A 341 -27.05 -17.55 -13.36
C ASP A 341 -26.17 -16.74 -12.38
N PRO A 342 -26.64 -15.57 -11.91
CA PRO A 342 -25.87 -14.69 -11.02
C PRO A 342 -25.50 -15.35 -9.69
N LYS A 343 -26.25 -16.36 -9.22
CA LYS A 343 -25.95 -17.06 -7.96
C LYS A 343 -24.55 -17.68 -7.94
N TRP A 344 -24.06 -18.13 -9.10
CA TRP A 344 -22.72 -18.70 -9.21
C TRP A 344 -21.63 -17.63 -9.15
N ALA A 345 -21.90 -16.42 -9.66
CA ALA A 345 -20.99 -15.29 -9.53
C ALA A 345 -20.90 -14.83 -8.06
N ASP A 346 -22.03 -14.76 -7.37
CA ASP A 346 -22.09 -14.44 -5.94
C ASP A 346 -21.35 -15.50 -5.11
N LEU A 347 -21.55 -16.78 -5.42
CA LEU A 347 -20.84 -17.88 -4.78
C LEU A 347 -19.32 -17.79 -5.02
N SER A 348 -18.89 -17.48 -6.26
CA SER A 348 -17.48 -17.27 -6.57
C SER A 348 -16.86 -16.17 -5.70
N SER A 349 -17.56 -15.03 -5.56
CA SER A 349 -17.11 -13.92 -4.71
C SER A 349 -17.03 -14.32 -3.23
N ALA A 350 -18.07 -14.98 -2.71
CA ALA A 350 -18.11 -15.44 -1.32
C ALA A 350 -16.98 -16.45 -1.01
N LEU A 351 -16.67 -17.35 -1.94
CA LEU A 351 -15.58 -18.31 -1.80
C LEU A 351 -14.20 -17.63 -1.84
N GLN A 352 -14.02 -16.57 -2.64
CA GLN A 352 -12.79 -15.77 -2.62
C GLN A 352 -12.59 -15.09 -1.27
N HIS A 353 -13.63 -14.46 -0.72
CA HIS A 353 -13.57 -13.85 0.61
C HIS A 353 -13.25 -14.89 1.71
N ARG A 354 -13.89 -16.05 1.66
CA ARG A 354 -13.65 -17.12 2.63
C ARG A 354 -12.24 -17.72 2.51
N ALA A 355 -11.65 -17.72 1.32
CA ALA A 355 -10.24 -18.06 1.17
C ALA A 355 -9.37 -17.05 1.93
N ASP A 356 -9.62 -15.75 1.78
CA ASP A 356 -8.87 -14.71 2.48
C ASP A 356 -8.94 -14.85 4.01
N GLU A 357 -10.11 -15.23 4.55
CA GLU A 357 -10.30 -15.54 5.98
C GLU A 357 -9.42 -16.71 6.44
N TYR A 358 -9.38 -17.82 5.69
CA TYR A 358 -8.53 -18.97 6.05
C TYR A 358 -7.04 -18.65 6.03
N LEU A 359 -6.60 -17.78 5.11
CA LEU A 359 -5.21 -17.34 5.08
C LEU A 359 -4.87 -16.48 6.30
N GLN A 360 -5.79 -15.60 6.72
CA GLN A 360 -5.62 -14.82 7.95
C GLN A 360 -5.58 -15.71 9.19
N GLU A 361 -6.47 -16.69 9.28
CA GLU A 361 -6.50 -17.66 10.39
C GLU A 361 -5.19 -18.46 10.47
N LEU A 362 -4.64 -18.90 9.32
CA LEU A 362 -3.35 -19.59 9.26
C LEU A 362 -2.21 -18.71 9.81
N LEU A 363 -2.15 -17.45 9.40
CA LEU A 363 -1.13 -16.50 9.88
C LEU A 363 -1.27 -16.23 11.39
N LEU A 364 -2.50 -16.12 11.90
CA LEU A 364 -2.78 -15.93 13.32
C LEU A 364 -2.38 -17.15 14.16
N LEU A 365 -2.79 -18.35 13.74
CA LEU A 365 -2.48 -19.60 14.44
C LEU A 365 -0.97 -19.89 14.43
N GLN A 366 -0.25 -19.51 13.37
CA GLN A 366 1.21 -19.58 13.34
C GLN A 366 1.85 -18.66 14.38
N GLY A 367 1.30 -17.46 14.57
CA GLY A 367 1.70 -16.54 15.64
C GLY A 367 1.50 -17.14 17.04
N ILE A 368 0.31 -17.66 17.33
CA ILE A 368 -0.05 -18.24 18.64
C ILE A 368 0.79 -19.49 18.97
N ALA A 369 1.02 -20.36 17.99
CA ALA A 369 1.82 -21.58 18.18
C ALA A 369 3.29 -21.26 18.52
N ALA A 370 3.84 -20.18 17.96
CA ALA A 370 5.20 -19.74 18.26
C ALA A 370 5.32 -19.16 19.69
N GLU A 371 4.31 -18.43 20.16
CA GLU A 371 4.27 -17.87 21.51
C GLU A 371 4.21 -18.97 22.58
N ASN A 372 3.40 -20.01 22.37
CA ASN A 372 3.30 -21.16 23.27
C ASN A 372 4.57 -22.03 23.34
N GLN A 373 5.41 -22.04 22.30
CA GLN A 373 6.71 -22.74 22.33
C GLN A 373 7.74 -22.00 23.17
N ASN A 374 7.79 -20.66 23.07
CA ASN A 374 8.71 -19.83 23.87
C ASN A 374 8.42 -19.89 25.38
N VAL A 375 7.14 -20.03 25.76
CA VAL A 375 6.73 -20.17 27.17
C VAL A 375 7.12 -21.53 27.75
N ARG A 376 7.29 -22.57 26.93
CA ARG A 376 7.69 -23.93 27.39
C ARG A 376 9.21 -24.15 27.44
N SER A 377 9.99 -23.25 26.84
CA SER A 377 11.46 -23.29 26.84
C SER A 377 12.12 -22.40 27.91
N GLN A 378 11.30 -21.71 28.71
CA GLN A 378 11.69 -21.03 29.96
C GLN A 378 11.20 -21.87 31.13
#